data_AF-A0A8B0STS3-F1
#
_entry.id   AF-A0A8B0STS3-F1
#
_cell.length_a   1.000
_cell.length_b   1.000
_cell.length_c   1.000
_cell.angle_alpha   90.00
_cell.angle_beta   90.00
_cell.angle_gamma   90.00
#
_symmetry.space_group_name_H-M   'P 1'
#
loop_
_entity.id
_entity.type
_entity.pdbx_description
1 polymer ?
#
loop_
_entity_poly.entity_id
_entity_poly.type
_entity_poly.pdbx_seq_one_letter_code
_entity_poly.pdbx_strand_id
1 'polypeptide(L)'
;MQQCPWWEYLRKQVQELNSTGPSERKVPALAQSRQIDAITVTELSRWGRSTLDLLNTLRELENWKVSVIAMNGMAFDLSSPYGRMLATFLSGIAEFERDLISERVKSGLAVAKARGKRLGRQAGVRPKIRPTFA
;
A
#
# COMPACT_ATOMS: atom_id res chain seq x y z
N MET A 1 31.48 -2.86 22.97
CA MET A 1 31.30 -3.69 21.75
C MET A 1 29.81 -3.61 21.40
N GLN A 2 29.40 -2.54 20.71
CA GLN A 2 27.99 -2.33 20.33
C GLN A 2 27.63 -3.34 19.24
N GLN A 3 26.57 -4.09 19.47
CA GLN A 3 26.01 -5.04 18.51
C GLN A 3 25.61 -4.25 17.27
N CYS A 4 26.33 -4.42 16.17
CA CYS A 4 25.83 -4.00 14.86
C CYS A 4 24.57 -4.82 14.60
N PRO A 5 23.40 -4.19 14.47
CA PRO A 5 22.18 -4.92 14.19
C PRO A 5 22.32 -5.60 12.83
N TRP A 6 21.91 -6.85 12.72
CA TRP A 6 21.95 -7.65 11.50
C TRP A 6 21.34 -6.95 10.26
N TRP A 7 20.49 -5.94 10.45
CA TRP A 7 19.91 -5.14 9.36
C TRP A 7 20.94 -4.28 8.61
N GLU A 8 22.10 -3.92 9.21
CA GLU A 8 23.17 -3.20 8.50
C GLU A 8 23.82 -4.06 7.41
N TYR A 9 23.90 -5.38 7.63
CA TYR A 9 24.42 -6.34 6.65
C TYR A 9 23.47 -6.48 5.45
N LEU A 10 22.15 -6.49 5.71
CA LEU A 10 21.13 -6.50 4.67
C LEU A 10 21.11 -5.22 3.83
N ARG A 11 21.39 -4.05 4.42
CA ARG A 11 21.42 -2.78 3.71
C ARG A 11 22.41 -2.76 2.52
N LYS A 12 23.45 -3.61 2.54
CA LYS A 12 24.39 -3.80 1.41
C LYS A 12 23.85 -4.68 0.27
N GLN A 13 22.84 -5.51 0.53
CA GLN A 13 22.28 -6.46 -0.45
C GLN A 13 20.86 -6.10 -0.92
N VAL A 14 20.23 -5.10 -0.30
CA VAL A 14 18.89 -4.64 -0.65
C VAL A 14 18.93 -3.89 -1.99
N GLN A 15 18.20 -4.42 -2.98
CA GLN A 15 17.85 -3.67 -4.18
C GLN A 15 16.67 -2.74 -3.84
N GLU A 16 16.91 -1.43 -3.88
CA GLU A 16 15.93 -0.42 -3.48
C GLU A 16 14.87 -0.24 -4.58
N LEU A 17 13.73 -0.95 -4.43
CA LEU A 17 12.58 -0.81 -5.34
C LEU A 17 11.67 0.34 -4.90
N ASN A 18 12.12 1.58 -5.11
CA ASN A 18 11.27 2.77 -4.92
C ASN A 18 10.09 2.76 -5.89
N SER A 19 8.92 2.34 -5.41
CA SER A 19 7.77 2.12 -6.28
C SER A 19 6.49 2.69 -5.72
N THR A 20 6.10 3.85 -6.27
CA THR A 20 4.75 4.39 -6.17
C THR A 20 3.89 3.73 -7.27
N GLY A 21 3.52 2.44 -7.09
CA GLY A 21 2.81 1.62 -8.10
C GLY A 21 3.64 1.27 -9.35
N PRO A 22 3.03 0.76 -10.44
CA PRO A 22 2.73 -0.65 -10.75
C PRO A 22 3.97 -1.57 -10.99
N SER A 23 4.96 -1.56 -10.11
CA SER A 23 6.12 -2.49 -10.13
C SER A 23 5.90 -3.78 -9.33
N GLU A 24 4.85 -3.87 -8.49
CA GLU A 24 4.42 -5.07 -7.77
C GLU A 24 4.38 -6.31 -8.67
N ARG A 25 3.98 -6.17 -9.93
CA ARG A 25 3.90 -7.28 -10.89
C ARG A 25 5.25 -7.92 -11.22
N LYS A 26 6.36 -7.19 -11.07
CA LYS A 26 7.71 -7.70 -11.37
C LYS A 26 8.35 -8.39 -10.17
N VAL A 27 7.90 -8.08 -8.96
CA VAL A 27 8.46 -8.62 -7.71
C VAL A 27 8.31 -10.15 -7.65
N PRO A 28 7.15 -10.77 -7.96
CA PRO A 28 7.01 -12.22 -7.99
C PRO A 28 7.97 -12.90 -8.97
N ALA A 29 8.15 -12.32 -10.17
CA ALA A 29 9.04 -12.88 -11.19
C ALA A 29 10.50 -12.85 -10.73
N LEU A 30 10.94 -11.74 -10.12
CA LEU A 30 12.30 -11.61 -9.58
C LEU A 30 12.53 -12.55 -8.39
N ALA A 31 11.55 -12.65 -7.49
CA ALA A 31 11.60 -13.54 -6.33
C ALA A 31 11.65 -15.02 -6.73
N GLN A 32 10.81 -15.45 -7.68
CA GLN A 32 10.84 -16.83 -8.20
C GLN A 32 12.16 -17.18 -8.88
N SER A 33 12.77 -16.20 -9.58
CA SER A 33 14.09 -16.38 -10.20
C SER A 33 15.27 -16.31 -9.22
N ARG A 34 15.02 -16.12 -7.91
CA ARG A 34 16.04 -15.97 -6.84
C ARG A 34 17.06 -14.86 -7.13
N GLN A 35 16.63 -13.80 -7.81
CA GLN A 35 17.48 -12.62 -8.08
C GLN A 35 17.45 -11.62 -6.92
N ILE A 36 16.56 -11.81 -5.96
CA ILE A 36 16.38 -10.96 -4.79
C ILE A 36 16.17 -11.82 -3.54
N ASP A 37 16.83 -11.44 -2.45
CA ASP A 37 16.68 -12.09 -1.13
C ASP A 37 15.87 -11.23 -0.14
N ALA A 38 15.77 -9.92 -0.42
CA ALA A 38 15.00 -8.98 0.39
C ALA A 38 14.40 -7.84 -0.44
N ILE A 39 13.24 -7.35 0.01
CA ILE A 39 12.52 -6.20 -0.54
C ILE A 39 12.35 -5.18 0.57
N THR A 40 12.58 -3.92 0.25
CA THR A 40 12.33 -2.82 1.18
C THR A 40 11.17 -1.97 0.68
N VAL A 41 10.21 -1.70 1.56
CA VAL A 41 9.00 -0.91 1.29
C VAL A 41 8.91 0.25 2.26
N THR A 42 8.39 1.40 1.84
CA THR A 42 8.19 2.54 2.74
C THR A 42 7.10 2.26 3.77
N GLU A 43 5.95 1.75 3.32
CA GLU A 43 4.79 1.38 4.15
C GLU A 43 4.11 0.12 3.61
N LEU A 44 3.85 -0.86 4.47
CA LEU A 44 3.16 -2.11 4.10
C LEU A 44 1.71 -1.88 3.64
N SER A 45 1.03 -0.89 4.21
CA SER A 45 -0.37 -0.54 3.88
C SER A 45 -0.57 -0.09 2.43
N ARG A 46 0.52 0.27 1.73
CA ARG A 46 0.51 0.74 0.34
C ARG A 46 0.77 -0.35 -0.69
N TRP A 47 1.11 -1.54 -0.24
CA TRP A 47 1.56 -2.64 -1.10
C TRP A 47 0.49 -3.68 -1.42
N GLY A 48 -0.58 -3.72 -0.61
CA GLY A 48 -1.75 -4.55 -0.87
C GLY A 48 -2.99 -3.71 -1.10
N ARG A 49 -3.92 -4.19 -1.93
CA ARG A 49 -5.23 -3.55 -2.11
C ARG A 49 -6.16 -3.80 -0.93
N SER A 50 -5.90 -4.87 -0.18
CA SER A 50 -6.55 -5.22 1.08
C SER A 50 -5.55 -5.88 2.04
N THR A 51 -5.93 -6.00 3.31
CA THR A 51 -5.18 -6.77 4.31
C THR A 51 -4.92 -8.20 3.87
N LEU A 52 -5.95 -8.86 3.31
CA LEU A 52 -5.85 -10.24 2.82
C LEU A 52 -4.86 -10.35 1.65
N ASP A 53 -4.91 -9.39 0.72
CA ASP A 53 -4.02 -9.32 -0.44
C ASP A 53 -2.55 -9.16 -0.02
N LEU A 54 -2.30 -8.28 0.96
CA LEU A 54 -0.99 -8.12 1.57
C LEU A 54 -0.50 -9.42 2.24
N LEU A 55 -1.32 -10.04 3.10
CA LEU A 55 -0.94 -11.25 3.81
C LEU A 55 -0.65 -12.42 2.86
N ASN A 56 -1.40 -12.55 1.77
CA ASN A 56 -1.15 -13.56 0.75
C ASN A 56 0.18 -13.31 0.04
N THR A 57 0.43 -12.07 -0.37
CA THR A 57 1.70 -11.67 -1.01
C THR A 57 2.89 -11.96 -0.11
N LEU A 58 2.76 -11.68 1.18
CA LEU A 58 3.80 -11.96 2.17
C LEU A 58 4.08 -13.46 2.34
N ARG A 59 3.04 -14.30 2.34
CA ARG A 59 3.21 -15.76 2.37
C ARG A 59 3.88 -16.31 1.12
N GLU A 60 3.55 -15.77 -0.05
CA GLU A 60 4.20 -16.17 -1.30
C GLU A 60 5.70 -15.84 -1.29
N LEU A 61 6.06 -14.67 -0.79
CA LEU A 61 7.46 -14.26 -0.67
C LEU A 61 8.23 -15.07 0.38
N GLU A 62 7.58 -15.40 1.50
CA GLU A 62 8.14 -16.32 2.50
C GLU A 62 8.45 -17.69 1.87
N ASN A 63 7.55 -18.24 1.05
CA ASN A 63 7.79 -19.50 0.33
C ASN A 63 8.98 -19.43 -0.64
N TRP A 64 9.27 -18.25 -1.19
CA TRP A 64 10.43 -18.01 -2.04
C TRP A 64 11.69 -17.57 -1.27
N LYS A 65 11.63 -17.54 0.08
CA LYS A 65 12.70 -17.09 0.98
C LYS A 65 13.11 -15.64 0.76
N VAL A 66 12.17 -14.79 0.37
CA VAL A 66 12.39 -13.34 0.20
C VAL A 66 11.85 -12.60 1.42
N SER A 67 12.71 -11.86 2.11
CA SER A 67 12.32 -11.03 3.25
C SER A 67 11.71 -9.71 2.81
N VAL A 68 10.76 -9.16 3.58
CA VAL A 68 10.19 -7.82 3.32
C VAL A 68 10.46 -6.94 4.53
N ILE A 69 11.02 -5.76 4.30
CA ILE A 69 11.46 -4.83 5.35
C ILE A 69 10.72 -3.50 5.15
N ALA A 70 10.02 -3.02 6.18
CA ALA A 70 9.40 -1.69 6.14
C ALA A 70 10.39 -0.61 6.62
N MET A 71 10.47 0.53 5.90
CA MET A 71 11.41 1.63 6.21
C MET A 71 10.91 2.59 7.29
N ASN A 72 9.64 2.52 7.68
CA ASN A 72 9.02 3.41 8.68
C ASN A 72 9.52 3.20 10.13
N GLY A 73 10.70 2.62 10.32
CA GLY A 73 11.34 2.40 11.62
C GLY A 73 10.95 1.08 12.29
N MET A 74 10.03 0.31 11.72
CA MET A 74 9.68 -1.02 12.21
C MET A 74 10.20 -2.10 11.26
N ALA A 75 11.30 -2.75 11.66
CA ALA A 75 11.77 -3.95 10.99
C ALA A 75 10.84 -5.12 11.36
N PHE A 76 9.95 -5.51 10.46
CA PHE A 76 9.13 -6.71 10.62
C PHE A 76 9.85 -7.89 10.00
N ASP A 77 10.36 -8.80 10.83
CA ASP A 77 10.73 -10.12 10.33
C ASP A 77 9.46 -10.96 10.14
N LEU A 78 8.94 -10.95 8.92
CA LEU A 78 7.74 -11.70 8.53
C LEU A 78 8.00 -13.20 8.39
N SER A 79 9.26 -13.64 8.49
CA SER A 79 9.59 -15.07 8.62
C SER A 79 9.33 -15.61 10.03
N SER A 80 9.14 -14.73 11.01
CA SER A 80 8.79 -15.12 12.38
C SER A 80 7.27 -15.18 12.62
N PRO A 81 6.76 -16.14 13.43
CA PRO A 81 5.35 -16.17 13.81
C PRO A 81 4.88 -14.87 14.48
N TYR A 82 5.75 -14.24 15.28
CA TYR A 82 5.48 -12.96 15.93
C TYR A 82 5.32 -11.81 14.92
N GLY A 83 6.22 -11.71 13.94
CA GLY A 83 6.16 -10.70 12.89
C GLY A 83 4.90 -10.84 12.03
N ARG A 84 4.48 -12.08 11.72
CA ARG A 84 3.21 -12.33 11.02
C ARG A 84 1.99 -11.91 11.82
N MET A 85 1.97 -12.19 13.13
CA MET A 85 0.89 -11.74 14.02
C MET A 85 0.79 -10.20 14.04
N LEU A 86 1.92 -9.51 14.25
CA LEU A 86 1.94 -8.04 14.25
C LEU A 86 1.50 -7.45 12.92
N ALA A 87 1.98 -7.99 11.80
CA ALA A 87 1.59 -7.53 10.48
C ALA A 87 0.08 -7.69 10.25
N THR A 88 -0.49 -8.81 10.70
CA THR A 88 -1.94 -9.06 10.63
C THR A 88 -2.72 -8.05 11.46
N PHE A 89 -2.28 -7.80 12.70
CA PHE A 89 -2.92 -6.84 13.59
C PHE A 89 -2.88 -5.41 13.05
N LEU A 90 -1.71 -4.95 12.59
CA LEU A 90 -1.53 -3.62 12.00
C LEU A 90 -2.34 -3.45 10.72
N SER A 91 -2.43 -4.50 9.90
CA SER A 91 -3.26 -4.47 8.70
C SER A 91 -4.75 -4.35 9.05
N GLY A 92 -5.20 -5.05 10.10
CA GLY A 92 -6.56 -4.92 10.63
C GLY A 92 -6.87 -3.50 11.13
N ILE A 93 -5.92 -2.83 11.79
CA ILE A 93 -6.06 -1.43 12.19
C ILE A 93 -6.19 -0.52 10.95
N ALA A 94 -5.34 -0.70 9.95
CA ALA A 94 -5.38 0.11 8.73
C ALA A 94 -6.70 -0.04 7.96
N GLU A 95 -7.28 -1.25 7.95
CA GLU A 95 -8.59 -1.52 7.36
C GLU A 95 -9.72 -0.86 8.17
N PHE A 96 -9.68 -0.98 9.49
CA PHE A 96 -10.63 -0.31 10.39
C PHE A 96 -10.64 1.21 10.21
N GLU A 97 -9.46 1.85 10.16
CA GLU A 97 -9.37 3.30 9.91
C GLU A 97 -9.96 3.70 8.56
N ARG A 98 -9.70 2.89 7.51
CA ARG A 98 -10.24 3.13 6.17
C ARG A 98 -11.77 3.04 6.16
N ASP A 99 -12.33 2.07 6.88
CA ASP A 99 -13.78 1.91 7.01
C ASP A 99 -14.41 3.09 7.75
N LEU A 100 -13.81 3.55 8.86
CA LEU A 100 -14.28 4.75 9.57
C LEU A 100 -14.28 6.01 8.69
N ILE A 101 -13.25 6.19 7.86
CA ILE A 101 -13.19 7.29 6.90
C ILE A 101 -14.33 7.16 5.87
N SER A 102 -14.54 5.96 5.34
CA SER A 102 -15.60 5.66 4.38
C SER A 102 -16.99 5.96 4.95
N GLU A 103 -17.26 5.52 6.18
CA GLU A 103 -18.50 5.80 6.89
C GLU A 103 -18.74 7.29 7.09
N ARG A 104 -17.71 8.03 7.52
CA ARG A 104 -17.79 9.49 7.69
C ARG A 104 -18.14 10.19 6.38
N VAL A 105 -17.50 9.80 5.28
CA VAL A 105 -17.77 10.35 3.95
C VAL A 105 -19.21 10.05 3.52
N LYS A 106 -19.67 8.80 3.67
CA LYS A 106 -21.03 8.39 3.34
C LYS A 106 -22.07 9.17 4.15
N SER A 107 -21.84 9.35 5.45
CA SER A 107 -22.69 10.15 6.33
C SER A 107 -22.75 11.61 5.89
N GLY A 108 -21.59 12.23 5.58
CA GLY A 108 -21.53 13.59 5.07
C GLY A 108 -22.26 13.76 3.73
N LEU A 109 -22.14 12.80 2.82
CA LEU A 109 -22.87 12.78 1.55
C LEU A 109 -24.39 12.65 1.75
N ALA A 110 -24.83 11.82 2.70
CA ALA A 110 -26.24 11.67 3.04
C ALA A 110 -26.83 13.00 3.55
N VAL A 111 -26.13 13.70 4.44
CA VAL A 111 -26.54 15.02 4.94
C VAL A 111 -26.57 16.05 3.80
N ALA A 112 -25.55 16.08 2.93
CA ALA A 112 -25.51 17.00 1.80
C ALA A 112 -26.67 16.75 0.82
N LYS A 113 -27.01 15.48 0.56
CA LYS A 113 -28.15 15.07 -0.27
C LYS A 113 -29.47 15.50 0.36
N ALA A 114 -29.64 15.31 1.68
CA ALA A 114 -30.83 15.73 2.41
C ALA A 114 -31.03 17.26 2.37
N ARG A 115 -29.93 18.03 2.34
CA ARG A 115 -29.93 19.49 2.14
C ARG A 115 -30.12 19.93 0.68
N GLY A 116 -30.42 19.02 -0.24
CA GLY A 116 -30.64 19.31 -1.66
C GLY A 116 -29.37 19.65 -2.45
N LYS A 117 -28.17 19.42 -1.89
CA LYS A 117 -26.91 19.70 -2.59
C LYS A 117 -26.72 18.69 -3.73
N ARG A 118 -26.52 19.18 -4.95
CA ARG A 118 -26.23 18.32 -6.11
C ARG A 118 -24.83 17.72 -5.96
N LEU A 119 -24.75 16.41 -5.82
CA LEU A 119 -23.51 15.65 -5.72
C LEU A 119 -22.96 15.28 -7.12
N GLY A 120 -21.65 15.07 -7.23
CA GLY A 120 -20.97 14.72 -8.47
C GLY A 120 -20.56 15.92 -9.33
N ARG A 121 -20.13 15.65 -10.57
CA ARG A 121 -19.63 16.67 -11.50
C ARG A 121 -20.73 17.69 -11.81
N GLN A 122 -20.42 18.98 -11.67
CA GLN A 122 -21.32 20.05 -12.08
C GLN A 122 -21.55 19.99 -13.59
N ALA A 123 -22.77 20.32 -14.02
CA ALA A 123 -23.07 20.42 -15.43
C ALA A 123 -22.20 21.53 -16.03
N GLY A 124 -21.34 21.17 -16.98
CA GLY A 124 -20.53 22.15 -17.70
C GLY A 124 -21.42 23.02 -18.58
N VAL A 125 -21.10 24.30 -18.68
CA VAL A 125 -21.74 25.20 -19.65
C VAL A 125 -21.07 24.96 -21.00
N ARG A 126 -21.83 24.56 -22.02
CA ARG A 126 -21.30 24.50 -23.39
C ARG A 126 -21.06 25.94 -23.85
N PRO A 127 -19.82 26.36 -24.17
CA PRO A 127 -19.58 27.71 -24.65
C PRO A 127 -20.39 27.94 -25.93
N LYS A 128 -21.18 29.01 -25.96
CA LYS A 128 -21.91 29.41 -27.16
C LYS A 128 -20.86 29.91 -28.14
N ILE A 129 -20.51 29.08 -29.12
CA ILE A 129 -19.61 29.48 -30.21
C ILE A 129 -20.32 30.62 -30.94
N ARG A 130 -19.82 31.85 -30.79
CA ARG A 130 -20.25 32.93 -31.68
C ARG A 130 -19.77 32.55 -33.07
N PRO A 131 -20.63 32.57 -34.10
CA PRO A 131 -20.15 32.39 -35.46
C PRO A 131 -19.16 33.53 -35.75
N THR A 132 -17.88 33.20 -35.78
CA THR A 132 -16.88 34.00 -36.47
C THR A 132 -17.19 33.82 -37.93
N PHE A 133 -17.83 34.78 -38.58
CA PHE A 133 -17.63 35.17 -39.98
C PHE A 133 -18.57 36.33 -40.33
N ALA A 134 -17.98 37.52 -40.48
CA ALA A 134 -18.09 38.40 -41.63
C ALA A 134 -16.94 39.40 -41.55
#